data_AF-A0A4R9F345-F1
#
_entry.id   AF-A0A4R9F345-F1
#
_cell.length_a   1.000
_cell.length_b   1.000
_cell.length_c   1.000
_cell.angle_alpha   90.00
_cell.angle_beta   90.00
_cell.angle_gamma   90.00
#
_symmetry.space_group_name_H-M   'P 1'
#
loop_
_entity.id
_entity.type
_entity.pdbx_description
1 polymer ?
#
loop_
_entity_poly.entity_id
_entity_poly.type
_entity_poly.pdbx_seq_one_letter_code
_entity_poly.pdbx_strand_id
1 'polypeptide(L)'
;MSVRTWAVAGAAALALTVGAAAPGMAAGGTQGGGTAGAGATTCSNWRTVKIIGATMKYMECRRTYGGRVQSSTALYLWDRGYGEDPYGTVKIGRWEATWTWNEAQGAHSPKYISGWHYGRDAKVYLDTH
;
A
#
# COMPACT_ATOMS: atom_id res chain seq x y z
N MET A 1 -26.08 16.87 -17.63
CA MET A 1 -25.65 17.85 -16.61
C MET A 1 -26.36 17.49 -15.32
N SER A 2 -25.67 16.92 -14.34
CA SER A 2 -26.27 16.59 -13.04
C SER A 2 -25.30 16.95 -11.92
N VAL A 3 -25.86 17.65 -10.94
CA VAL A 3 -25.21 18.56 -10.00
C VAL A 3 -24.76 17.79 -8.77
N ARG A 4 -23.58 18.15 -8.26
CA ARG A 4 -23.01 17.66 -7.00
C ARG A 4 -23.80 18.24 -5.82
N THR A 5 -24.13 17.42 -4.84
CA THR A 5 -24.60 17.90 -3.53
C THR A 5 -23.84 17.15 -2.44
N TRP A 6 -23.05 17.88 -1.66
CA TRP A 6 -22.41 17.40 -0.44
C TRP A 6 -23.18 17.96 0.76
N ALA A 7 -23.50 17.11 1.73
CA ALA A 7 -23.93 17.53 3.05
C ALA A 7 -23.34 16.56 4.08
N VAL A 8 -22.46 17.05 4.95
CA VAL A 8 -22.11 16.37 6.20
C VAL A 8 -22.14 17.43 7.29
N ALA A 9 -23.14 17.35 8.16
CA ALA A 9 -23.18 18.04 9.43
C ALA A 9 -23.61 17.02 10.49
N GLY A 10 -22.80 16.85 11.52
CA GLY A 10 -23.08 15.95 12.63
C GLY A 10 -22.13 16.25 13.78
N ALA A 11 -22.56 17.15 14.65
CA ALA A 11 -21.85 17.57 15.86
C ALA A 11 -21.88 16.47 16.93
N ALA A 12 -20.80 16.36 17.72
CA ALA A 12 -20.81 15.63 18.97
C ALA A 12 -20.07 16.43 20.06
N ALA A 13 -20.77 16.60 21.18
CA ALA A 13 -20.46 17.48 22.30
C ALA A 13 -19.30 16.95 23.17
N LEU A 14 -18.46 17.87 23.66
CA LEU A 14 -17.46 17.60 24.69
C LEU A 14 -18.03 18.01 26.05
N ALA A 15 -18.32 17.03 26.90
CA ALA A 15 -18.72 17.22 28.29
C ALA A 15 -17.49 17.51 29.17
N LEU A 16 -17.57 18.59 29.94
CA LEU A 16 -16.60 18.94 30.99
C LEU A 16 -16.75 18.00 32.19
N THR A 17 -15.64 17.50 32.73
CA THR A 17 -15.57 17.02 34.12
C THR A 17 -14.40 17.72 34.82
N VAL A 18 -14.69 18.29 35.98
CA VAL A 18 -13.76 19.00 36.86
C VAL A 18 -13.59 18.14 38.12
N GLY A 19 -12.34 17.92 38.56
CA GLY A 19 -12.05 17.24 39.81
C GLY A 19 -10.62 17.55 40.26
N ALA A 20 -10.48 18.11 41.45
CA ALA A 20 -9.23 18.60 42.05
C ALA A 20 -8.78 17.71 43.22
N ALA A 21 -7.46 17.49 43.36
CA ALA A 21 -6.64 17.54 44.61
C ALA A 21 -5.35 16.69 44.49
N ALA A 22 -4.23 17.27 44.95
CA ALA A 22 -2.82 16.80 44.97
C ALA A 22 -2.53 15.78 46.12
N PRO A 23 -1.28 15.33 46.46
CA PRO A 23 0.07 15.57 45.89
C PRO A 23 0.96 14.29 45.75
N GLY A 24 2.18 14.43 45.20
CA GLY A 24 3.33 13.58 45.60
C GLY A 24 4.08 12.77 44.54
N MET A 25 5.33 13.19 44.31
CA MET A 25 6.53 12.37 44.04
C MET A 25 6.80 11.75 42.66
N ALA A 26 8.11 11.81 42.38
CA ALA A 26 8.94 10.99 41.51
C ALA A 26 9.12 11.44 40.05
N ALA A 27 10.34 11.92 39.82
CA ALA A 27 10.98 12.04 38.54
C ALA A 27 10.88 10.73 37.73
N GLY A 28 10.44 10.88 36.49
CA GLY A 28 10.58 9.87 35.45
C GLY A 28 10.67 10.62 34.15
N GLY A 29 11.90 10.91 33.71
CA GLY A 29 12.13 11.51 32.41
C GLY A 29 11.44 10.65 31.36
N THR A 30 10.45 11.24 30.67
CA THR A 30 9.87 10.63 29.48
C THR A 30 10.98 10.65 28.43
N GLN A 31 11.70 9.54 28.32
CA GLN A 31 12.47 9.24 27.12
C GLN A 31 11.50 9.37 25.95
N GLY A 32 11.67 10.45 25.18
CA GLY A 32 10.99 10.63 23.93
C GLY A 32 11.30 9.42 23.07
N GLY A 33 10.35 8.49 22.99
CA GLY A 33 10.33 7.45 21.99
C GLY A 33 10.18 8.16 20.65
N GLY A 34 11.30 8.53 20.04
CA GLY A 34 11.33 9.10 18.71
C GLY A 34 10.68 8.10 17.77
N THR A 35 9.44 8.37 17.37
CA THR A 35 8.81 7.66 16.26
C THR A 35 9.72 7.84 15.06
N ALA A 36 10.38 6.76 14.64
CA ALA A 36 11.22 6.78 13.46
C ALA A 36 10.37 7.26 12.28
N GLY A 37 10.64 8.48 11.81
CA GLY A 37 9.93 9.06 10.68
C GLY A 37 10.19 8.22 9.43
N ALA A 38 9.14 7.99 8.64
CA ALA A 38 9.31 7.53 7.28
C ALA A 38 9.93 8.66 6.46
N GLY A 39 11.07 8.41 5.83
CA GLY A 39 11.67 9.29 4.83
C GLY A 39 10.78 9.42 3.59
N ALA A 40 11.12 10.37 2.72
CA ALA A 40 10.39 10.63 1.48
C ALA A 40 10.19 9.35 0.66
N THR A 41 8.98 9.20 0.11
CA THR A 41 8.65 8.09 -0.79
C THR A 41 8.98 8.50 -2.22
N THR A 42 9.76 7.68 -2.92
CA THR A 42 10.05 7.83 -4.35
C THR A 42 9.45 6.68 -5.12
N CYS A 43 8.75 6.94 -6.22
CA CYS A 43 8.14 5.91 -7.05
C CYS A 43 8.69 5.96 -8.48
N SER A 44 8.87 4.80 -9.09
CA SER A 44 9.14 4.70 -10.51
C SER A 44 7.93 5.15 -11.33
N ASN A 45 8.14 5.41 -12.62
CA ASN A 45 7.02 5.40 -13.55
C ASN A 45 6.36 4.01 -13.61
N TRP A 46 5.10 3.98 -14.05
CA TRP A 46 4.43 2.72 -14.36
C TRP A 46 5.16 1.99 -15.50
N ARG A 47 5.38 0.69 -15.33
CA ARG A 47 5.99 -0.23 -16.28
C ARG A 47 4.97 -1.28 -16.69
N THR A 48 5.11 -1.83 -17.88
CA THR A 48 4.20 -2.86 -18.41
C THR A 48 4.99 -4.10 -18.79
N VAL A 49 4.51 -5.27 -18.36
CA VAL A 49 5.00 -6.59 -18.75
C VAL A 49 3.87 -7.29 -19.50
N LYS A 50 4.21 -7.95 -20.61
CA LYS A 50 3.25 -8.66 -21.46
C LYS A 50 3.80 -10.03 -21.79
N ILE A 51 2.97 -11.04 -21.65
CA ILE A 51 3.20 -12.40 -22.14
C ILE A 51 2.01 -12.81 -23.02
N ILE A 52 2.07 -14.00 -23.61
CA ILE A 52 0.88 -14.61 -24.21
C ILE A 52 -0.12 -14.85 -23.06
N GLY A 53 -1.41 -14.60 -23.27
CA GLY A 53 -2.41 -14.78 -22.20
C GLY A 53 -2.57 -13.59 -21.24
N ALA A 54 -1.51 -12.87 -20.87
CA ALA A 54 -1.58 -11.87 -19.80
C ALA A 54 -0.88 -10.53 -20.06
N THR A 55 -1.35 -9.48 -19.38
CA THR A 55 -0.63 -8.21 -19.21
C THR A 55 -0.61 -7.79 -17.75
N MET A 56 0.50 -7.22 -17.32
CA MET A 56 0.64 -6.63 -15.99
C MET A 56 1.21 -5.23 -16.12
N LYS A 57 0.64 -4.28 -15.38
CA LYS A 57 1.18 -2.92 -15.24
C LYS A 57 1.54 -2.71 -13.79
N TYR A 58 2.79 -2.33 -13.50
CA TYR A 58 3.28 -2.21 -12.13
C TYR A 58 4.11 -0.93 -11.92
N MET A 59 4.23 -0.51 -10.67
CA MET A 59 5.04 0.62 -10.24
C MET A 59 5.71 0.26 -8.91
N GLU A 60 7.02 0.48 -8.81
CA GLU A 60 7.78 0.26 -7.58
C GLU A 60 7.97 1.59 -6.84
N CYS A 61 7.73 1.59 -5.54
CA CYS A 61 8.01 2.71 -4.66
C CYS A 61 9.03 2.30 -3.60
N ARG A 62 9.85 3.26 -3.17
CA ARG A 62 10.87 3.10 -2.14
C ARG A 62 10.73 4.17 -1.08
N ARG A 63 11.07 3.83 0.15
CA ARG A 63 11.22 4.77 1.26
C ARG A 63 12.31 4.28 2.20
N THR A 64 12.76 5.17 3.09
CA THR A 64 13.58 4.79 4.23
C THR A 64 12.72 4.86 5.49
N TYR A 65 12.70 3.79 6.30
CA TYR A 65 12.00 3.76 7.58
C TYR A 65 12.93 3.17 8.64
N GLY A 66 13.18 3.90 9.73
CA GLY A 66 14.11 3.46 10.78
C GLY A 66 15.53 3.18 10.27
N GLY A 67 16.03 4.01 9.35
CA GLY A 67 17.37 3.85 8.75
C GLY A 67 17.50 2.68 7.76
N ARG A 68 16.41 1.98 7.45
CA ARG A 68 16.39 0.83 6.53
C ARG A 68 15.52 1.12 5.32
N VAL A 69 15.94 0.63 4.15
CA VAL A 69 15.16 0.77 2.91
C VAL A 69 14.00 -0.21 2.93
N GLN A 70 12.81 0.30 2.57
CA GLN A 70 11.62 -0.48 2.29
C GLN A 70 11.18 -0.22 0.86
N SER A 71 10.69 -1.27 0.20
CA SER A 71 10.03 -1.18 -1.10
C SER A 71 8.57 -1.57 -0.99
N SER A 72 7.77 -1.07 -1.93
CA SER A 72 6.38 -1.42 -2.16
C SER A 72 6.13 -1.48 -3.66
N THR A 73 5.17 -2.28 -4.10
CA THR A 73 4.75 -2.38 -5.49
C THR A 73 3.24 -2.20 -5.57
N ALA A 74 2.79 -1.41 -6.55
CA ALA A 74 1.41 -1.40 -6.98
C ALA A 74 1.30 -2.06 -8.35
N LEU A 75 0.28 -2.88 -8.59
CA LEU A 75 0.08 -3.53 -9.87
C LEU A 75 -1.39 -3.69 -10.27
N TYR A 76 -1.58 -3.87 -11.58
CA TYR A 76 -2.82 -4.24 -12.24
C TYR A 76 -2.56 -5.44 -13.15
N LEU A 77 -3.52 -6.34 -13.26
CA LEU A 77 -3.49 -7.51 -14.14
C LEU A 77 -4.61 -7.41 -15.19
N TRP A 78 -4.35 -7.90 -16.40
CA TRP A 78 -5.33 -8.06 -17.47
C TRP A 78 -5.22 -9.48 -18.01
N ASP A 79 -6.36 -10.15 -18.14
CA ASP A 79 -6.51 -11.30 -19.03
C ASP A 79 -6.60 -10.79 -20.48
N ARG A 80 -5.76 -11.33 -21.36
CA ARG A 80 -5.74 -10.99 -22.80
C ARG A 80 -6.56 -11.95 -23.67
N GLY A 81 -7.26 -12.89 -23.07
CA GLY A 81 -8.35 -13.57 -23.72
C GLY A 81 -8.04 -14.92 -24.33
N TYR A 82 -7.37 -15.77 -23.55
CA TYR A 82 -7.16 -17.17 -23.92
C TYR A 82 -7.75 -18.16 -22.91
N GLY A 83 -8.52 -17.67 -21.93
CA GLY A 83 -9.04 -18.50 -20.83
C GLY A 83 -7.94 -18.93 -19.85
N GLU A 84 -6.80 -18.24 -19.86
CA GLU A 84 -5.69 -18.43 -18.94
C GLU A 84 -5.79 -17.40 -17.81
N ASP A 85 -5.52 -17.83 -16.57
CA ASP A 85 -5.56 -16.93 -15.43
C ASP A 85 -4.21 -16.19 -15.31
N PRO A 86 -4.17 -14.84 -15.38
CA PRO A 86 -2.95 -14.08 -15.20
C PRO A 86 -2.50 -14.07 -13.73
N TYR A 87 -1.27 -14.49 -13.46
CA TYR A 87 -0.65 -14.43 -12.13
C TYR A 87 0.45 -13.37 -12.07
N GLY A 88 0.27 -12.37 -11.20
CA GLY A 88 1.29 -11.38 -10.88
C GLY A 88 1.94 -11.70 -9.54
N THR A 89 3.24 -11.99 -9.53
CA THR A 89 4.00 -12.26 -8.29
C THR A 89 4.97 -11.11 -7.99
N VAL A 90 4.96 -10.60 -6.76
CA VAL A 90 5.93 -9.61 -6.27
C VAL A 90 6.74 -10.21 -5.13
N LYS A 91 8.06 -10.07 -5.22
CA LYS A 91 9.02 -10.45 -4.17
C LYS A 91 9.84 -9.24 -3.73
N ILE A 92 9.82 -8.93 -2.44
CA ILE A 92 10.58 -7.84 -1.82
C ILE A 92 11.34 -8.42 -0.63
N GLY A 93 12.66 -8.57 -0.77
CA GLY A 93 13.48 -9.23 0.24
C GLY A 93 13.02 -10.67 0.48
N ARG A 94 12.54 -10.95 1.71
CA ARG A 94 11.97 -12.26 2.10
C ARG A 94 10.46 -12.35 1.93
N TRP A 95 9.79 -11.24 1.69
CA TRP A 95 8.35 -11.20 1.51
C TRP A 95 7.99 -11.49 0.05
N GLU A 96 6.92 -12.25 -0.15
CA GLU A 96 6.41 -12.64 -1.47
C GLU A 96 4.89 -12.73 -1.44
N ALA A 97 4.23 -12.29 -2.51
CA ALA A 97 2.81 -12.48 -2.72
C ALA A 97 2.47 -12.60 -4.20
N THR A 98 1.41 -13.35 -4.48
CA THR A 98 0.88 -13.57 -5.82
C THR A 98 -0.59 -13.15 -5.84
N TRP A 99 -0.99 -12.45 -6.90
CA TRP A 99 -2.37 -12.09 -7.18
C TRP A 99 -2.78 -12.71 -8.51
N THR A 100 -4.06 -13.06 -8.63
CA THR A 100 -4.69 -13.50 -9.88
C THR A 100 -5.86 -12.58 -10.24
N TRP A 101 -6.28 -12.63 -11.50
CA TRP A 101 -7.41 -11.87 -12.00
C TRP A 101 -8.17 -12.62 -13.09
N ASN A 102 -9.38 -13.08 -12.77
CA ASN A 102 -10.17 -14.00 -13.58
C ASN A 102 -11.53 -13.41 -14.02
N GLU A 103 -11.57 -12.11 -14.38
CA GLU A 103 -12.77 -11.50 -14.95
C GLU A 103 -12.77 -11.48 -16.48
N ALA A 104 -13.96 -11.28 -17.06
CA ALA A 104 -14.18 -11.26 -18.51
C ALA A 104 -13.22 -10.31 -19.25
N GLN A 105 -12.81 -10.76 -20.44
CA GLN A 105 -11.83 -10.12 -21.32
C GLN A 105 -11.98 -8.60 -21.41
N GLY A 106 -10.86 -7.89 -21.26
CA GLY A 106 -10.77 -6.45 -21.49
C GLY A 106 -10.86 -5.57 -20.24
N ALA A 107 -11.27 -6.13 -19.09
CA ALA A 107 -11.18 -5.46 -17.80
C ALA A 107 -9.84 -5.73 -17.11
N HIS A 108 -9.33 -4.73 -16.39
CA HIS A 108 -8.17 -4.91 -15.52
C HIS A 108 -8.60 -5.16 -14.08
N SER A 109 -7.74 -5.84 -13.33
CA SER A 109 -7.92 -6.04 -11.91
C SER A 109 -8.06 -4.71 -11.15
N PRO A 110 -8.62 -4.71 -9.94
CA PRO A 110 -8.37 -3.65 -8.98
C PRO A 110 -6.86 -3.42 -8.81
N LYS A 111 -6.51 -2.24 -8.30
CA LYS A 111 -5.12 -1.94 -7.95
C LYS A 111 -4.70 -2.80 -6.77
N TYR A 112 -3.78 -3.73 -6.99
CA TYR A 112 -3.13 -4.47 -5.92
C TYR A 112 -1.94 -3.68 -5.39
N ILE A 113 -1.72 -3.72 -4.08
CA ILE A 113 -0.63 -3.01 -3.40
C ILE A 113 0.02 -4.00 -2.42
N SER A 114 1.33 -4.19 -2.53
CA SER A 114 2.06 -5.12 -1.65
C SER A 114 2.10 -4.66 -0.19
N GLY A 115 2.03 -3.36 0.05
CA GLY A 115 2.46 -2.76 1.31
C GLY A 115 3.98 -2.58 1.35
N TRP A 116 4.49 -2.06 2.47
CA TRP A 116 5.91 -1.75 2.64
C TRP A 116 6.68 -2.91 3.27
N HIS A 117 7.70 -3.39 2.57
CA HIS A 117 8.51 -4.53 2.99
C HIS A 117 9.99 -4.18 2.94
N TYR A 118 10.78 -4.74 3.87
CA TYR A 118 12.21 -4.53 3.89
C TYR A 118 12.89 -5.23 2.71
N GLY A 119 13.57 -4.43 1.90
CA GLY A 119 14.17 -4.85 0.64
C GLY A 119 14.43 -3.61 -0.21
N ARG A 120 15.56 -3.58 -0.92
CA ARG A 120 15.94 -2.42 -1.75
C ARG A 120 15.18 -2.40 -3.07
N ASP A 121 14.90 -3.58 -3.61
CA ASP A 121 14.41 -3.77 -4.96
C ASP A 121 13.23 -4.76 -4.91
N ALA A 122 12.18 -4.49 -5.70
CA ALA A 122 11.08 -5.42 -5.92
C ALA A 122 11.36 -6.24 -7.19
N LYS A 123 11.18 -7.57 -7.11
CA LYS A 123 11.16 -8.45 -8.27
C LYS A 123 9.71 -8.75 -8.61
N VAL A 124 9.34 -8.55 -9.87
CA VAL A 124 7.96 -8.74 -10.32
C VAL A 124 7.95 -9.75 -11.46
N TYR A 125 7.07 -10.73 -11.37
CA TYR A 125 6.91 -11.82 -12.33
C TYR A 125 5.47 -11.84 -12.82
N LEU A 126 5.31 -12.15 -14.11
CA LEU A 126 4.02 -12.37 -14.74
C LEU A 126 4.03 -13.79 -15.33
N ASP A 127 3.02 -14.56 -15.01
CA ASP A 127 2.82 -15.93 -15.47
C ASP A 127 1.35 -16.16 -15.87
N THR A 128 1.07 -17.23 -16.60
CA THR A 128 -0.28 -17.71 -16.91
C THR A 128 -0.37 -19.21 -16.67
N HIS A 129 -1.46 -19.66 -16.03
CA HIS A 129 -1.77 -21.08 -15.83
C HIS A 129 -3.06 -21.47 -16.55
#